data_AF-A0A3C0G2B6-F1
#
_entry.id   AF-A0A3C0G2B6-F1
#
_cell.length_a   1.000
_cell.length_b   1.000
_cell.length_c   1.000
_cell.angle_alpha   90.00
_cell.angle_beta   90.00
_cell.angle_gamma   90.00
#
_symmetry.space_group_name_H-M   'P 1'
#
loop_
_entity.id
_entity.type
_entity.pdbx_description
1 polymer ?
#
loop_
_entity_poly.entity_id
_entity_poly.type
_entity_poly.pdbx_seq_one_letter_code
_entity_poly.pdbx_strand_id
1 'polypeptide(L)' 'MVSTDTFLDFFIETREHTEAICKPLEIEDYVVQPIIDVSPPKWHLGHTTWFFEEFI' A
#
# COMPACT_ATOMS: atom_id res chain seq x y z
N MET A 1 -9.32 -0.13 27.16
CA MET A 1 -9.37 -1.05 26.01
C MET A 1 -9.62 -0.19 24.78
N VAL A 2 -8.78 -0.27 23.76
CA VAL A 2 -9.03 0.45 22.49
C VAL A 2 -10.19 -0.27 21.78
N SER A 3 -11.15 0.48 21.21
CA SER A 3 -12.27 -0.11 20.48
C SER A 3 -11.80 -0.72 19.16
N THR A 4 -12.47 -1.77 18.70
CA THR A 4 -12.26 -2.32 17.34
C THR A 4 -12.44 -1.24 16.28
N ASP A 5 -13.37 -0.31 16.47
CA ASP A 5 -13.62 0.79 15.54
C ASP A 5 -12.38 1.68 15.36
N THR A 6 -11.65 1.95 16.46
CA THR A 6 -10.41 2.76 16.39
C THR A 6 -9.32 2.08 15.57
N PHE A 7 -9.22 0.75 15.62
CA PHE A 7 -8.27 0.00 14.79
C PHE A 7 -8.71 -0.04 13.32
N LEU A 8 -10.01 -0.15 13.07
CA LEU A 8 -10.55 -0.12 11.71
C LEU A 8 -10.31 1.24 11.05
N ASP A 9 -10.58 2.33 11.76
CA ASP A 9 -10.34 3.70 11.28
C ASP A 9 -8.86 3.90 10.94
N PHE A 10 -7.96 3.48 11.85
CA PHE A 10 -6.52 3.58 11.62
C PHE A 10 -6.03 2.73 10.44
N PHE A 11 -6.59 1.53 10.28
CA PHE A 11 -6.30 0.68 9.13
C PHE A 11 -6.71 1.37 7.83
N ILE A 12 -7.95 1.88 7.75
CA ILE A 12 -8.46 2.57 6.55
C ILE A 12 -7.59 3.80 6.24
N GLU A 13 -7.33 4.67 7.22
CA GLU A 13 -6.50 5.86 7.05
C GLU A 13 -5.10 5.51 6.50
N THR A 14 -4.49 4.45 7.03
CA THR A 14 -3.16 3.97 6.57
C THR A 14 -3.20 3.47 5.12
N ARG A 15 -4.27 2.76 4.74
CA ARG A 15 -4.46 2.27 3.36
C ARG A 15 -4.66 3.43 2.38
N GLU A 16 -5.53 4.39 2.72
CA GLU A 16 -5.78 5.58 1.93
C GLU A 16 -4.51 6.43 1.76
N HIS A 17 -3.69 6.55 2.81
CA HIS A 17 -2.42 7.27 2.72
C HIS A 17 -1.48 6.66 1.69
N THR A 18 -1.42 5.33 1.61
CA THR A 18 -0.59 4.62 0.62
C THR A 18 -1.06 4.91 -0.80
N GLU A 19 -2.37 4.90 -1.05
CA GLU A 19 -2.94 5.25 -2.36
C GLU A 19 -2.73 6.72 -2.71
N ALA A 20 -2.81 7.63 -1.73
CA ALA A 20 -2.58 9.05 -1.93
C ALA A 20 -1.14 9.36 -2.38
N ILE A 21 -0.15 8.60 -1.90
CA ILE A 21 1.25 8.71 -2.36
C ILE A 21 1.37 8.38 -3.86
N CYS A 22 0.62 7.38 -4.34
CA CYS A 22 0.66 6.94 -5.72
C CYS A 22 -0.28 7.72 -6.66
N LYS A 23 -1.23 8.49 -6.10
CA LYS A 23 -2.21 9.29 -6.85
C LYS A 23 -1.66 10.16 -8.00
N PRO A 24 -0.49 10.81 -7.92
CA PRO A 24 0.03 11.64 -9.01
C PRO A 24 0.78 10.85 -10.09
N LEU A 25 0.97 9.54 -9.93
CA LEU A 25 1.71 8.72 -10.89
C LEU A 25 0.84 8.39 -12.11
N GLU A 26 1.47 8.40 -13.29
CA GLU A 26 0.84 7.88 -14.51
C GLU A 26 0.92 6.36 -14.54
N ILE A 27 0.10 5.70 -15.37
CA ILE A 27 -0.02 4.23 -15.39
C ILE A 27 1.34 3.56 -15.66
N GLU A 28 2.16 4.15 -16.53
CA GLU A 28 3.47 3.65 -16.92
C GLU A 28 4.47 3.65 -15.75
N ASP A 29 4.35 4.59 -14.82
CA ASP A 29 5.25 4.74 -13.68
C ASP A 29 5.14 3.56 -12.69
N TYR A 30 4.00 2.86 -12.69
CA TYR A 30 3.74 1.74 -11.78
C TYR A 30 4.51 0.46 -12.13
N VAL A 31 5.17 0.39 -13.28
CA VAL A 31 5.68 -0.87 -13.84
C VAL A 31 7.21 -0.98 -13.81
N VAL A 32 7.91 0.15 -13.86
CA VAL A 32 9.37 0.17 -14.06
C VAL A 32 10.16 -0.23 -12.83
N GLN A 33 11.30 -0.87 -13.05
CA GLN A 33 12.30 -1.21 -12.03
C GLN A 33 13.67 -0.70 -12.50
N PRO A 34 14.09 0.51 -12.08
CA PRO A 34 15.27 1.16 -12.63
C PRO A 34 16.59 0.51 -12.17
N ILE A 35 16.61 -0.04 -10.96
CA ILE A 35 17.73 -0.79 -10.38
C ILE A 35 17.19 -1.97 -9.57
N ILE A 36 18.05 -2.94 -9.26
CA ILE A 36 17.64 -4.18 -8.58
C ILE A 36 17.00 -3.94 -7.20
N ASP A 37 17.42 -2.90 -6.49
CA ASP A 37 16.94 -2.60 -5.13
C ASP A 37 15.60 -1.85 -5.10
N VAL A 38 15.10 -1.37 -6.24
CA VAL A 38 13.81 -0.66 -6.32
C VAL A 38 12.74 -1.64 -6.80
N SER A 39 11.57 -1.67 -6.16
CA SER A 39 10.42 -2.41 -6.68
C SER A 39 9.42 -1.45 -7.34
N PRO A 40 8.67 -1.89 -8.37
CA PRO A 40 7.66 -1.04 -8.99
C PRO A 40 6.58 -0.60 -7.99
N PRO A 41 6.00 0.61 -8.10
CA PRO A 41 4.95 1.08 -7.18
C PRO A 41 3.77 0.11 -7.03
N LYS A 42 3.30 -0.53 -8.12
CA LYS A 42 2.22 -1.54 -8.02
C LYS A 42 2.62 -2.80 -7.26
N TRP A 43 3.91 -3.13 -7.24
CA TRP A 43 4.42 -4.25 -6.45
C TRP A 43 4.28 -3.95 -4.96
N HIS A 44 4.62 -2.73 -4.52
CA HIS A 44 4.44 -2.30 -3.12
C HIS A 44 2.95 -2.26 -2.71
N LEU A 45 2.08 -1.75 -3.57
CA LEU A 45 0.63 -1.76 -3.34
C LEU A 45 0.10 -3.20 -3.14
N GLY A 46 0.51 -4.13 -4.00
CA GLY A 46 0.15 -5.53 -3.87
C GLY A 46 0.78 -6.20 -2.64
N HIS A 47 2.06 -5.95 -2.37
CA HIS A 47 2.81 -6.58 -1.28
C HIS A 47 2.23 -6.23 0.09
N THR A 48 1.83 -4.97 0.29
CA THR A 48 1.19 -4.55 1.55
C THR A 48 -0.20 -5.17 1.72
N THR A 49 -0.95 -5.38 0.64
CA THR A 49 -2.23 -6.12 0.68
C THR A 49 -2.00 -7.59 1.02
N TRP A 50 -1.06 -8.24 0.32
CA TRP A 50 -0.70 -9.64 0.53
C TRP A 50 -0.31 -9.94 1.98
N PHE A 51 0.40 -9.01 2.65
CA PHE A 51 0.75 -9.19 4.06
C PHE A 51 -0.49 -9.41 4.94
N PHE A 52 -1.55 -8.62 4.75
CA PHE A 52 -2.78 -8.80 5.52
C PHE A 52 -3.55 -10.06 5.10
N GLU A 53 -3.57 -10.38 3.80
CA GLU A 53 -4.20 -11.61 3.29
C GLU A 53 -3.56 -12.89 3.86
N GLU A 54 -2.24 -12.91 4.04
CA GLU A 54 -1.52 -14.11 4.51
C GLU A 54 -1.54 -14.23 6.04
N PHE A 55 -1.46 -13.12 6.77
CA PHE A 55 -1.17 -13.14 8.20
C PHE A 55 -2.33 -12.74 9.12
N ILE A 56 -3.46 -12.24 8.61
CA ILE A 56 -4.67 -11.88 9.38
C ILE A 56 -5.90 -12.54 8.77
#